data_AF-A0A1Q3L2W3-F1
#
_entry.id   AF-A0A1Q3L2W3-F1
#
_cell.length_a   1.000
_cell.length_b   1.000
_cell.length_c   1.000
_cell.angle_alpha   90.00
_cell.angle_beta   90.00
_cell.angle_gamma   90.00
#
_symmetry.space_group_name_H-M   'P 1'
#
loop_
_entity.id
_entity.type
_entity.pdbx_description
1 polymer ?
#
loop_
_entity_poly.entity_id
_entity_poly.type
_entity_poly.pdbx_seq_one_letter_code
_entity_poly.pdbx_strand_id
1 'polypeptide(L)'
;MADANEVESTSVPKGAKQPQDRKPKDDKPKVEQVEIDTPTGEVDDEGKPKTRKVKASRVAIRGIVVTVPHEALDDFEVLDDMRALHDEEDASRMPSLLRRLIGDDYKRVMNALRGTNGRVGVEDGTKFVWDLVGALGQGN
;
A
#
# COMPACT_ATOMS: atom_id res chain seq x y z
N MET A 1 -47.24 36.58 14.52
CA MET A 1 -46.37 35.72 15.35
C MET A 1 -46.72 34.29 14.97
N ALA A 2 -45.83 33.62 14.23
CA ALA A 2 -46.00 32.25 13.78
C ALA A 2 -45.34 31.34 14.81
N ASP A 3 -46.10 30.43 15.42
CA ASP A 3 -45.64 29.58 16.50
C ASP A 3 -45.79 28.10 16.15
N ALA A 4 -44.71 27.37 16.44
CA ALA A 4 -44.51 25.93 16.54
C ALA A 4 -45.01 25.00 15.42
N ASN A 5 -44.07 24.63 14.53
CA ASN A 5 -44.12 23.43 13.70
C ASN A 5 -43.82 22.20 14.58
N GLU A 6 -44.79 21.32 14.74
CA GLU A 6 -44.74 20.10 15.53
C GLU A 6 -43.85 19.06 14.82
N VAL A 7 -42.64 18.83 15.33
CA VAL A 7 -41.75 17.78 14.85
C VAL A 7 -42.26 16.43 15.35
N GLU A 8 -42.92 15.68 14.45
CA GLU A 8 -43.28 14.28 14.65
C GLU A 8 -42.05 13.48 15.13
N SER A 9 -42.09 13.04 16.38
CA SER A 9 -41.11 12.11 16.94
C SER A 9 -41.42 10.72 16.39
N THR A 10 -40.67 10.26 15.38
CA THR A 10 -40.77 8.90 14.86
C THR A 10 -40.36 7.90 15.95
N SER A 11 -41.36 7.26 16.57
CA SER A 11 -41.16 6.19 17.54
C SER A 11 -40.60 4.94 16.84
N VAL A 12 -39.33 4.62 17.08
CA VAL A 12 -38.69 3.39 16.58
C VAL A 12 -39.33 2.17 17.29
N PRO A 13 -39.86 1.18 16.54
CA PRO A 13 -40.52 0.03 17.16
C PRO A 13 -39.54 -0.83 17.96
N LYS A 14 -39.99 -1.27 19.14
CA LYS A 14 -39.24 -2.09 20.10
C LYS A 14 -38.99 -3.48 19.48
N GLY A 15 -37.82 -3.66 18.87
CA GLY A 15 -37.45 -4.85 18.11
C GLY A 15 -36.57 -4.58 16.88
N ALA A 16 -36.36 -3.31 16.51
CA ALA A 16 -35.39 -2.94 15.48
C ALA A 16 -33.96 -3.27 15.95
N LYS A 17 -33.35 -4.31 15.36
CA LYS A 17 -31.91 -4.53 15.47
C LYS A 17 -31.23 -3.31 14.86
N GLN A 18 -30.45 -2.58 15.65
CA GLN A 18 -29.54 -1.54 15.13
C GLN A 18 -28.75 -2.13 13.95
N PRO A 19 -28.51 -1.37 12.86
CA PRO A 19 -27.55 -1.80 11.87
C PRO A 19 -26.24 -1.95 12.61
N GLN A 20 -25.82 -3.21 12.82
CA GLN A 20 -24.51 -3.52 13.36
C GLN A 20 -23.53 -2.73 12.51
N ASP A 21 -22.78 -1.87 13.19
CA ASP A 21 -21.72 -1.04 12.64
C ASP A 21 -21.08 -1.77 11.48
N ARG A 22 -21.00 -1.08 10.33
CA ARG A 22 -20.11 -1.50 9.26
C ARG A 22 -18.71 -1.54 9.86
N LYS A 23 -18.36 -2.69 10.42
CA LYS A 23 -17.00 -3.09 10.68
C LYS A 23 -16.26 -2.73 9.39
N PRO A 24 -15.19 -1.92 9.43
CA PRO A 24 -14.34 -1.78 8.27
C PRO A 24 -14.03 -3.21 7.87
N LYS A 25 -14.51 -3.63 6.70
CA LYS A 25 -14.02 -4.86 6.13
C LYS A 25 -12.53 -4.59 6.01
N ASP A 26 -11.71 -5.44 6.63
CA ASP A 26 -10.31 -5.54 6.26
C ASP A 26 -10.32 -5.75 4.75
N ASP A 27 -10.19 -4.65 3.99
CA ASP A 27 -10.10 -4.65 2.54
C ASP A 27 -8.76 -5.31 2.27
N LYS A 28 -8.79 -6.65 2.21
CA LYS A 28 -7.61 -7.42 1.88
C LYS A 28 -7.02 -6.82 0.62
N PRO A 29 -5.74 -6.41 0.64
CA PRO A 29 -5.13 -5.77 -0.51
C PRO A 29 -5.29 -6.66 -1.73
N LYS A 30 -5.95 -6.13 -2.77
CA LYS A 30 -6.15 -6.87 -4.02
C LYS A 30 -4.83 -6.87 -4.77
N VAL A 31 -4.29 -8.07 -4.99
CA VAL A 31 -3.09 -8.29 -5.80
C VAL A 31 -3.51 -8.70 -7.21
N GLU A 32 -2.99 -8.01 -8.22
CA GLU A 32 -3.19 -8.32 -9.63
C GLU A 32 -1.83 -8.57 -10.29
N GLN A 33 -1.69 -9.68 -11.00
CA GLN A 33 -0.48 -9.99 -11.76
C GLN A 33 -0.50 -9.23 -13.09
N VAL A 34 0.56 -8.47 -13.36
CA VAL A 34 0.70 -7.61 -14.55
C VAL A 34 2.08 -7.78 -15.18
N GLU A 35 2.24 -7.32 -16.43
CA GLU A 35 3.54 -7.15 -17.06
C GLU A 35 3.89 -5.67 -17.19
N ILE A 36 5.11 -5.30 -16.80
CA ILE A 36 5.61 -3.92 -16.87
C ILE A 36 6.89 -3.83 -17.69
N ASP A 37 7.17 -2.64 -18.22
CA ASP A 37 8.43 -2.30 -18.86
C ASP A 37 9.44 -1.84 -17.80
N THR A 38 10.50 -2.62 -17.59
CA THR A 38 11.61 -2.27 -16.69
C THR A 38 12.86 -1.92 -17.51
N PRO A 39 13.63 -0.88 -17.15
CA PRO A 39 14.87 -0.53 -17.83
C PRO A 39 15.90 -1.68 -17.75
N THR A 40 16.62 -1.95 -18.84
CA THR A 40 17.68 -2.99 -18.86
C THR A 40 19.04 -2.48 -18.39
N GLY A 41 19.17 -1.18 -18.13
CA GLY A 41 20.47 -0.52 -17.89
C GLY A 41 21.25 -0.19 -19.17
N GLU A 42 20.74 -0.62 -20.33
CA GLU A 42 21.28 -0.26 -21.65
C GLU A 42 20.49 0.89 -22.27
N VAL A 43 21.13 1.62 -23.19
CA VAL A 43 20.48 2.61 -24.03
C VAL A 43 20.41 2.12 -25.48
N ASP A 44 19.41 2.56 -26.23
CA ASP A 44 19.30 2.35 -27.67
C ASP A 44 20.21 3.30 -28.46
N ASP A 45 20.21 3.15 -29.79
CA ASP A 45 21.03 3.96 -30.68
C ASP A 45 20.64 5.46 -30.67
N GLU A 46 19.46 5.79 -30.10
CA GLU A 46 18.96 7.16 -29.89
C GLU A 46 19.25 7.68 -28.48
N GLY A 47 19.93 6.89 -27.63
CA GLY A 47 20.27 7.24 -26.25
C GLY A 47 19.11 7.10 -25.26
N LYS A 48 18.00 6.46 -25.63
CA LYS A 48 16.86 6.21 -24.74
C LYS A 48 17.06 4.89 -23.99
N PRO A 49 16.57 4.77 -22.74
CA PRO A 49 16.68 3.52 -21.99
C PRO A 49 15.94 2.40 -22.71
N LYS A 50 16.64 1.29 -22.96
CA LYS A 50 15.99 0.05 -23.40
C LYS A 50 15.19 -0.51 -22.25
N THR A 51 14.04 -1.09 -22.57
CA THR A 51 13.15 -1.72 -21.60
C THR A 51 12.91 -3.18 -21.94
N ARG A 52 12.57 -3.98 -20.93
CA ARG A 52 12.13 -5.36 -21.06
C ARG A 52 10.82 -5.56 -20.32
N LYS A 53 9.99 -6.49 -20.80
CA LYS A 53 8.78 -6.92 -20.10
C LYS A 53 9.16 -7.83 -18.94
N VAL A 54 8.69 -7.51 -17.74
CA VAL A 54 8.83 -8.35 -16.54
C VAL A 54 7.49 -8.52 -15.85
N LYS A 55 7.33 -9.66 -15.17
CA LYS A 55 6.15 -9.91 -14.33
C LYS A 55 6.22 -9.07 -13.07
N ALA A 56 5.07 -8.58 -12.64
CA ALA A 56 4.94 -7.76 -11.45
C ALA A 56 3.60 -7.98 -10.75
N SER A 57 3.58 -7.71 -9.45
CA SER A 57 2.38 -7.68 -8.64
C SER A 57 1.93 -6.22 -8.46
N ARG A 58 0.73 -5.89 -8.94
CA ARG A 58 0.07 -4.62 -8.70
C ARG A 58 -0.79 -4.74 -7.45
N VAL A 59 -0.53 -3.89 -6.45
CA VAL A 59 -1.17 -3.96 -5.13
C VAL A 59 -1.78 -2.61 -4.78
N ALA A 60 -3.02 -2.61 -4.29
CA ALA A 60 -3.68 -1.42 -3.76
C ALA A 60 -3.74 -1.50 -2.23
N ILE A 61 -3.12 -0.53 -1.55
CA ILE A 61 -3.03 -0.44 -0.09
C ILE A 61 -3.44 0.96 0.33
N ARG A 62 -4.51 1.06 1.13
CA ARG A 62 -5.00 2.35 1.65
C ARG A 62 -5.23 3.41 0.54
N GLY A 63 -5.69 2.96 -0.64
CA GLY A 63 -5.91 3.82 -1.81
C GLY A 63 -4.64 4.16 -2.62
N ILE A 64 -3.46 3.72 -2.18
CA ILE A 64 -2.20 3.87 -2.90
C ILE A 64 -1.96 2.61 -3.70
N VAL A 65 -1.88 2.76 -5.02
CA VAL A 65 -1.56 1.65 -5.93
C VAL A 65 -0.06 1.64 -6.18
N VAL A 66 0.58 0.50 -5.94
CA VAL A 66 2.01 0.27 -6.21
C VAL A 66 2.18 -0.94 -7.11
N THR A 67 3.27 -0.96 -7.87
CA THR A 67 3.65 -2.12 -8.67
C THR A 67 5.00 -2.63 -8.18
N VAL A 68 5.08 -3.92 -7.87
CA VAL A 68 6.28 -4.58 -7.36
C VAL A 68 6.73 -5.59 -8.40
N PRO A 69 7.87 -5.39 -9.08
CA PRO A 69 8.45 -6.38 -9.98
C PRO A 69 8.73 -7.68 -9.21
N HIS A 70 8.47 -8.85 -9.81
CA HIS A 70 8.76 -10.14 -9.14
C HIS A 70 10.26 -10.31 -8.87
N GLU A 71 11.09 -9.81 -9.78
CA GLU A 71 12.55 -9.78 -9.61
C GLU A 71 13.02 -8.95 -8.40
N ALA A 72 12.21 -7.98 -7.93
CA ALA A 72 12.52 -7.26 -6.69
C ALA A 72 12.31 -8.14 -5.45
N LEU A 73 11.48 -9.18 -5.53
CA LEU A 73 11.32 -10.16 -4.45
C LEU A 73 12.46 -11.19 -4.43
N ASP A 74 13.09 -11.42 -5.58
CA ASP A 74 14.25 -12.31 -5.74
C ASP A 74 15.60 -11.59 -5.48
N ASP A 75 15.58 -10.34 -5.04
CA ASP A 75 16.77 -9.54 -4.76
C ASP A 75 17.39 -9.90 -3.40
N PHE A 76 18.70 -10.15 -3.37
CA PHE A 76 19.41 -10.53 -2.15
C PHE A 76 19.35 -9.45 -1.06
N GLU A 77 19.39 -8.18 -1.42
CA GLU A 77 19.34 -7.08 -0.44
C GLU A 77 17.93 -6.92 0.14
N VAL A 78 16.89 -7.20 -0.65
CA VAL A 78 15.50 -7.30 -0.14
C VAL A 78 15.37 -8.44 0.85
N LEU A 79 15.91 -9.62 0.54
CA LEU A 79 15.89 -10.77 1.45
C LEU A 79 16.66 -10.49 2.75
N ASP A 80 17.80 -9.78 2.67
CA ASP A 80 18.59 -9.38 3.82
C ASP A 80 17.84 -8.36 4.71
N ASP A 81 17.23 -7.34 4.12
CA ASP A 81 16.40 -6.38 4.85
C ASP A 81 15.19 -7.08 5.52
N MET A 82 14.55 -8.04 4.84
CA MET A 82 13.44 -8.82 5.40
C MET A 82 13.88 -9.70 6.57
N ARG A 83 15.06 -10.32 6.47
CA ARG A 83 15.66 -11.09 7.57
C ARG A 83 15.93 -10.19 8.78
N ALA A 84 16.57 -9.04 8.59
CA ALA A 84 16.88 -8.11 9.68
C ALA A 84 15.60 -7.62 10.38
N LEU A 85 14.51 -7.41 9.63
CA LEU A 85 13.21 -7.05 10.21
C LEU A 85 12.60 -8.17 11.05
N HIS A 86 12.74 -9.42 10.61
CA HIS A 86 12.12 -10.56 11.27
C HIS A 86 12.93 -11.08 12.46
N ASP A 87 14.25 -11.19 12.30
CA ASP A 87 15.14 -11.83 13.28
C ASP A 87 15.77 -10.84 14.25
N GLU A 88 16.05 -9.61 13.81
CA GLU A 88 16.72 -8.57 14.60
C GLU A 88 15.75 -7.47 15.06
N GLU A 89 14.48 -7.55 14.65
CA GLU A 89 13.44 -6.54 14.91
C GLU A 89 13.85 -5.12 14.47
N ASP A 90 14.76 -5.00 13.49
CA ASP A 90 15.34 -3.72 13.06
C ASP A 90 14.39 -2.94 12.13
N ALA A 91 13.41 -2.26 12.74
CA ALA A 91 12.45 -1.43 12.03
C ALA A 91 13.08 -0.31 11.17
N SER A 92 14.38 0.02 11.37
CA SER A 92 15.08 1.00 10.54
C SER A 92 15.30 0.54 9.10
N ARG A 93 15.13 -0.76 8.82
CA ARG A 93 15.18 -1.34 7.46
C ARG A 93 13.91 -1.12 6.65
N MET A 94 12.80 -0.73 7.27
CA MET A 94 11.52 -0.53 6.56
C MET A 94 11.61 0.44 5.36
N PRO A 95 12.26 1.61 5.47
CA PRO A 95 12.38 2.52 4.33
C PRO A 95 13.25 1.97 3.20
N SER A 96 14.32 1.23 3.51
CA SER A 96 15.19 0.63 2.50
C SER A 96 14.49 -0.51 1.78
N LEU A 97 13.80 -1.37 2.53
CA LEU A 97 12.98 -2.45 1.99
C LEU A 97 11.91 -1.89 1.04
N LEU A 98 11.13 -0.90 1.50
CA LEU A 98 10.11 -0.28 0.67
C LEU A 98 10.72 0.28 -0.62
N ARG A 99 11.81 1.04 -0.53
CA ARG A 99 12.46 1.64 -1.70
C ARG A 99 12.91 0.59 -2.71
N ARG A 100 13.39 -0.58 -2.28
CA ARG A 100 13.78 -1.67 -3.19
C ARG A 100 12.57 -2.34 -3.83
N LEU A 101 11.48 -2.53 -3.10
CA LEU A 101 10.26 -3.17 -3.62
C LEU A 101 9.55 -2.33 -4.69
N ILE A 102 9.45 -1.01 -4.51
CA ILE A 102 8.63 -0.14 -5.38
C ILE A 102 9.45 0.80 -6.26
N GLY A 103 10.78 0.82 -6.11
CA GLY A 103 11.70 1.59 -6.95
C GLY A 103 11.31 3.07 -7.07
N ASP A 104 11.07 3.51 -8.31
CA ASP A 104 10.75 4.90 -8.65
C ASP A 104 9.46 5.42 -8.00
N ASP A 105 8.52 4.52 -7.65
CA ASP A 105 7.29 4.89 -6.96
C ASP A 105 7.52 5.36 -5.52
N TYR A 106 8.71 5.14 -4.96
CA TYR A 106 9.02 5.45 -3.56
C TYR A 106 8.65 6.88 -3.17
N LYS A 107 9.04 7.88 -3.96
CA LYS A 107 8.73 9.30 -3.65
C LYS A 107 7.23 9.56 -3.70
N ARG A 108 6.52 8.97 -4.67
CA ARG A 108 5.06 9.11 -4.83
C ARG A 108 4.34 8.53 -3.61
N VAL A 109 4.71 7.33 -3.19
CA VAL A 109 4.15 6.66 -2.01
C VAL A 109 4.43 7.44 -0.74
N MET A 110 5.67 7.88 -0.51
CA MET A 110 6.01 8.67 0.67
C MET A 110 5.28 10.02 0.71
N ASN A 111 4.98 10.62 -0.44
CA ASN A 111 4.17 11.83 -0.50
C ASN A 111 2.69 11.55 -0.21
N ALA A 112 2.15 10.42 -0.66
CA ALA A 112 0.78 10.01 -0.37
C ALA A 112 0.57 9.66 1.12
N LEU A 113 1.61 9.15 1.79
CA LEU A 113 1.58 8.84 3.23
C LEU A 113 1.86 10.06 4.12
N ARG A 114 2.19 11.22 3.55
CA ARG A 114 2.61 12.40 4.31
C ARG A 114 1.42 13.02 5.04
N GLY A 115 1.53 13.20 6.34
CA GLY A 115 0.54 13.87 7.16
C GLY A 115 0.53 15.39 6.96
N THR A 116 -0.39 16.07 7.64
CA THR A 116 -0.54 17.54 7.58
C THR A 116 0.69 18.31 8.04
N ASN A 117 1.54 17.71 8.88
CA ASN A 117 2.82 18.25 9.33
C ASN A 117 3.95 18.12 8.29
N GLY A 118 3.66 17.61 7.09
CA GLY A 118 4.65 17.42 6.05
C GLY A 118 5.62 16.27 6.31
N ARG A 119 5.33 15.33 7.21
CA ARG A 119 6.16 14.14 7.50
C ARG A 119 5.34 12.87 7.35
N VAL A 120 6.02 11.75 7.06
CA VAL A 120 5.41 10.42 7.18
C VAL A 120 5.60 9.98 8.63
N GLY A 121 4.50 9.68 9.33
CA GLY A 121 4.57 9.14 10.69
C GLY A 121 5.16 7.73 10.66
N VAL A 122 5.92 7.36 11.69
CA VAL A 122 6.54 6.02 11.79
C VAL A 122 5.46 4.94 11.68
N GLU A 123 4.37 5.08 12.43
CA GLU A 123 3.26 4.12 12.41
C GLU A 123 2.63 3.98 11.02
N ASP A 124 2.37 5.08 10.31
CA ASP A 124 1.78 5.04 8.97
C ASP A 124 2.71 4.39 7.94
N GLY A 125 4.00 4.73 8.00
CA GLY A 125 5.02 4.13 7.15
C GLY A 125 5.14 2.63 7.41
N THR A 126 5.32 2.23 8.67
CA THR A 126 5.47 0.83 9.06
C THR A 126 4.23 0.00 8.70
N LYS A 127 3.01 0.49 8.96
CA LYS A 127 1.78 -0.19 8.55
C LYS A 127 1.73 -0.41 7.04
N PHE A 128 2.06 0.61 6.26
CA PHE A 128 2.06 0.49 4.81
C PHE A 128 3.03 -0.59 4.31
N VAL A 129 4.25 -0.65 4.85
CA VAL A 129 5.22 -1.69 4.46
C VAL A 129 4.73 -3.08 4.85
N TRP A 130 4.16 -3.25 6.05
CA TRP A 130 3.61 -4.54 6.48
C TRP A 130 2.43 -4.99 5.63
N ASP A 131 1.51 -4.07 5.33
CA ASP A 131 0.37 -4.37 4.44
C ASP A 131 0.88 -4.78 3.05
N LEU A 132 1.95 -4.16 2.56
CA LEU A 132 2.55 -4.49 1.26
C LEU A 132 3.18 -5.88 1.26
N VAL A 133 4.09 -6.14 2.19
CA VAL A 133 4.76 -7.45 2.30
C VAL A 133 3.73 -8.55 2.55
N GLY A 134 2.75 -8.30 3.42
CA GLY A 134 1.65 -9.21 3.69
C GLY A 134 0.80 -9.51 2.46
N ALA A 135 0.50 -8.51 1.63
CA ALA A 135 -0.22 -8.70 0.37
C ALA A 135 0.58 -9.59 -0.59
N LEU A 136 1.88 -9.31 -0.74
CA LEU A 136 2.77 -10.01 -1.66
C LEU A 136 2.95 -11.48 -1.25
N GLY A 137 3.06 -11.77 0.06
CA GLY A 137 3.18 -13.13 0.57
C GLY A 137 1.90 -13.98 0.46
N GLN A 138 0.73 -13.36 0.28
CA GLN A 138 -0.56 -14.06 0.10
C GLN A 138 -0.90 -14.32 -1.38
N GLY A 139 -0.16 -13.72 -2.31
CA GLY A 139 -0.42 -13.79 -3.76
C GLY A 139 0.39 -14.85 -4.52
N ASN A 140 1.17 -15.68 -3.81
CA ASN A 140 1.96 -16.80 -4.35
C ASN A 140 1.30 -18.15 -4.02
#